data_AF-A0A8R1DLU5-F1
#
_entry.id   AF-A0A8R1DLU5-F1
#
_cell.length_a   1.000
_cell.length_b   1.000
_cell.length_c   1.000
_cell.angle_alpha   90.00
_cell.angle_beta   90.00
_cell.angle_gamma   90.00
#
_symmetry.space_group_name_H-M   'P 1'
#
loop_
_entity.id
_entity.type
_entity.pdbx_description
1 polymer ?
#
loop_
_entity_poly.entity_id
_entity_poly.type
_entity_poly.pdbx_seq_one_letter_code
_entity_poly.pdbx_strand_id
1 'polypeptide(L)'
;MGDWKTRRNRMATCDAMCPLAEIQFRTKNHLINRLEATASSSSDSRSKYVADPSKMVKEYCRSAADTHKYNKPELLRPFPALNMTIDYLLDLYAPFKASRKCAKETK
;
A
#
# COMPACT_ATOMS: atom_id res chain seq x y z
N MET A 1 -19.60 -26.64 21.12
CA MET A 1 -18.26 -26.69 20.52
C MET A 1 -18.37 -26.26 19.06
N GLY A 2 -17.74 -25.16 18.65
CA GLY A 2 -17.72 -24.75 17.25
C GLY A 2 -16.54 -25.40 16.51
N ASP A 3 -16.82 -26.17 15.46
CA ASP A 3 -15.83 -26.76 14.57
C ASP A 3 -15.02 -25.67 13.84
N TRP A 4 -13.78 -25.45 14.26
CA TRP A 4 -12.81 -24.58 13.57
C TRP A 4 -12.20 -25.25 12.32
N LYS A 5 -12.60 -26.50 12.03
CA LYS A 5 -11.97 -27.42 11.06
C LYS A 5 -12.13 -27.09 9.58
N THR A 6 -12.87 -26.05 9.21
CA THR A 6 -13.04 -25.67 7.79
C THR A 6 -12.67 -24.21 7.52
N ARG A 7 -11.60 -23.71 8.14
CA ARG A 7 -10.95 -22.49 7.62
C ARG A 7 -10.23 -22.86 6.33
N ARG A 8 -10.88 -22.56 5.20
CA ARG A 8 -10.22 -22.53 3.87
C ARG A 8 -8.91 -21.74 4.02
N ASN A 9 -7.78 -22.42 3.92
CA ASN A 9 -6.46 -21.80 3.88
C ASN A 9 -6.36 -21.01 2.57
N ARG A 10 -6.85 -19.77 2.56
CA ARG A 10 -6.67 -18.87 1.43
C ARG A 10 -5.24 -18.38 1.47
N MET A 11 -4.37 -19.04 0.71
CA MET A 11 -3.00 -18.59 0.53
C MET A 11 -3.02 -17.24 -0.16
N ALA A 12 -2.48 -16.22 0.49
CA ALA A 12 -2.24 -14.91 -0.07
C ALA A 12 -1.06 -14.98 -1.05
N THR A 13 -1.15 -14.35 -2.22
CA THR A 13 -0.16 -14.49 -3.31
C THR A 13 0.39 -13.16 -3.82
N CYS A 14 0.02 -12.02 -3.21
CA CYS A 14 0.56 -10.73 -3.60
C CYS A 14 1.90 -10.46 -2.91
N ASP A 15 3.01 -10.75 -3.58
CA ASP A 15 4.37 -10.55 -3.04
C ASP A 15 4.84 -9.09 -3.04
N ALA A 16 4.03 -8.17 -3.56
CA ALA A 16 4.31 -6.74 -3.60
C ALA A 16 3.62 -5.97 -2.46
N MET A 17 4.09 -4.75 -2.18
CA MET A 17 3.44 -3.86 -1.20
C MET A 17 2.05 -3.39 -1.65
N CYS A 18 1.78 -3.38 -2.96
CA CYS A 18 0.49 -3.05 -3.57
C CYS A 18 0.16 -4.03 -4.73
N PRO A 19 -1.06 -4.58 -4.79
CA PRO A 19 -1.48 -5.44 -5.91
C PRO A 19 -1.47 -4.73 -7.26
N LEU A 20 -1.04 -5.41 -8.32
CA LEU A 20 -0.97 -4.84 -9.67
C LEU A 20 -2.31 -4.27 -10.16
N ALA A 21 -3.42 -4.97 -9.88
CA ALA A 21 -4.76 -4.50 -10.24
C ALA A 21 -5.11 -3.15 -9.60
N GLU A 22 -4.65 -2.92 -8.37
CA GLU A 22 -4.85 -1.66 -7.66
C GLU A 22 -3.96 -0.55 -8.23
N ILE A 23 -2.69 -0.86 -8.54
CA ILE A 23 -1.77 0.07 -9.21
C ILE A 23 -2.39 0.58 -10.51
N GLN A 24 -2.88 -0.34 -11.36
CA GLN A 24 -3.53 0.01 -12.63
C GLN A 24 -4.81 0.83 -12.41
N PHE A 25 -5.64 0.43 -11.46
CA PHE A 25 -6.86 1.17 -11.12
C PHE A 25 -6.54 2.60 -10.70
N ARG A 26 -5.61 2.79 -9.76
CA ARG A 26 -5.25 4.12 -9.25
C ARG A 26 -4.55 4.98 -10.30
N THR A 27 -3.74 4.36 -11.17
CA THR A 27 -3.10 5.04 -12.31
C THR A 27 -4.13 5.56 -13.30
N LYS A 28 -5.09 4.73 -13.71
CA LYS A 28 -6.16 5.10 -14.65
C LYS A 28 -7.09 6.19 -14.11
N ASN A 29 -7.28 6.24 -12.79
CA ASN A 29 -8.17 7.20 -12.13
C ASN A 29 -7.43 8.42 -11.55
N HIS A 30 -6.13 8.58 -11.81
CA HIS A 30 -5.30 9.67 -11.27
C HIS A 30 -5.32 9.77 -9.72
N LEU A 31 -5.36 8.62 -9.04
CA LEU A 31 -5.41 8.50 -7.56
C LEU A 31 -4.03 8.18 -6.95
N ILE A 32 -2.95 8.58 -7.62
CA ILE A 32 -1.57 8.33 -7.16
C ILE A 32 -1.12 9.47 -6.24
N ASN A 33 -0.68 9.13 -5.03
CA ASN A 33 -0.10 10.10 -4.11
C ASN A 33 1.34 10.44 -4.52
N ARG A 34 1.79 11.65 -4.20
CA ARG A 34 3.19 12.08 -4.39
C ARG A 34 4.21 11.13 -3.75
N LEU A 35 3.87 10.53 -2.60
CA LEU A 35 4.77 9.60 -1.90
C LEU A 35 4.91 8.24 -2.62
N GLU A 36 3.96 7.91 -3.48
CA GLU A 36 3.89 6.64 -4.19
C GLU A 36 4.35 6.76 -5.65
N ALA A 37 4.93 7.91 -6.00
CA ALA A 37 5.26 8.26 -7.37
C ALA A 37 6.78 8.41 -7.58
N THR A 38 7.20 8.21 -8.83
CA THR A 38 8.46 8.75 -9.34
C THR A 38 8.22 10.18 -9.82
N ALA A 39 9.25 11.04 -9.72
CA ALA A 39 9.12 12.43 -10.13
C ALA A 39 9.01 12.54 -11.67
N SER A 40 7.95 13.23 -12.11
CA SER A 40 7.64 13.75 -13.46
C SER A 40 7.25 12.77 -14.58
N SER A 41 6.17 13.12 -15.27
CA SER A 41 6.20 13.18 -16.73
C SER A 41 5.92 14.62 -17.16
N SER A 42 6.87 15.19 -17.89
CA SER A 42 6.76 16.45 -18.62
C SER A 42 5.98 16.20 -19.91
N SER A 43 4.71 16.61 -19.98
CA SER A 43 4.03 17.13 -21.20
C SER A 43 2.51 17.16 -21.08
N ASP A 44 1.90 16.36 -20.19
CA ASP A 44 0.44 16.26 -20.12
C ASP A 44 -0.13 16.77 -18.78
N SER A 45 -0.93 17.83 -18.86
CA SER A 45 -1.48 18.62 -17.75
C SER A 45 -2.34 17.81 -16.75
N ARG A 46 -2.76 16.58 -17.12
CA ARG A 46 -3.76 15.81 -16.37
C ARG A 46 -3.19 14.83 -15.34
N SER A 47 -1.89 14.48 -15.40
CA SER A 47 -1.30 13.48 -14.51
C SER A 47 0.07 13.90 -14.00
N LYS A 48 0.10 14.63 -12.89
CA LYS A 48 1.35 15.11 -12.26
C LYS A 48 2.27 14.00 -11.75
N TYR A 49 1.73 12.80 -11.50
CA TYR A 49 2.43 11.69 -10.84
C TYR A 49 2.34 10.41 -11.65
N VAL A 50 3.48 9.74 -11.82
CA VAL A 50 3.58 8.39 -12.41
C VAL A 50 3.70 7.39 -11.27
N ALA A 51 2.86 6.35 -11.29
CA ALA A 51 2.88 5.30 -10.28
C ALA A 51 4.26 4.61 -10.23
N ASP A 52 4.83 4.52 -9.03
CA ASP A 52 6.05 3.76 -8.77
C ASP A 52 5.69 2.48 -8.01
N PRO A 53 5.73 1.30 -8.66
CA PRO A 53 5.40 0.04 -8.00
C PRO A 53 6.23 -0.25 -6.75
N SER A 54 7.44 0.31 -6.65
CA SER A 54 8.32 0.15 -5.48
C SER A 54 7.94 1.04 -4.29
N LYS A 55 7.05 2.03 -4.48
CA LYS A 55 6.58 2.95 -3.44
C LYS A 55 5.08 2.83 -3.17
N MET A 56 4.33 2.20 -4.07
CA MET A 56 2.91 1.99 -3.89
C MET A 56 2.63 1.00 -2.77
N VAL A 57 1.74 1.39 -1.86
CA VAL A 57 1.25 0.54 -0.78
C VAL A 57 -0.25 0.36 -0.93
N LYS A 58 -0.73 -0.87 -0.71
CA LYS A 58 -2.16 -1.21 -0.77
C LYS A 58 -2.98 -0.28 0.15
N GLU A 59 -4.02 0.32 -0.43
CA GLU A 59 -4.98 1.14 0.31
C GLU A 59 -5.79 0.30 1.30
N TYR A 60 -6.06 0.87 2.46
CA TYR A 60 -6.96 0.25 3.43
C TYR A 60 -8.41 0.30 2.94
N CYS A 61 -8.95 -0.83 2.48
CA CYS A 61 -10.37 -0.96 2.13
C CYS A 61 -11.23 -1.01 3.40
N ARG A 62 -12.00 0.07 3.68
CA ARG A 62 -12.91 0.14 4.86
C ARG A 62 -14.12 -0.79 4.80
N SER A 63 -14.42 -1.38 3.63
CA SER A 63 -15.59 -2.24 3.46
C SER A 63 -15.27 -3.70 3.82
N ALA A 64 -15.34 -4.03 5.10
CA ALA A 64 -15.34 -5.41 5.58
C ALA A 64 -16.60 -6.21 5.16
N ALA A 65 -17.60 -5.55 4.55
CA ALA A 65 -18.92 -6.12 4.24
C ALA A 65 -19.01 -6.87 2.89
N ASP A 66 -18.03 -6.73 1.98
CA ASP A 66 -17.99 -7.49 0.71
C ASP A 66 -16.81 -8.46 0.71
N THR A 67 -16.90 -9.47 1.57
CA THR A 67 -15.86 -10.47 1.82
C THR A 67 -15.57 -11.38 0.62
N HIS A 68 -16.29 -11.28 -0.49
CA HIS A 68 -16.00 -12.07 -1.68
C HIS A 68 -15.13 -11.32 -2.69
N LYS A 69 -15.34 -10.02 -2.86
CA LYS A 69 -14.60 -9.23 -3.85
C LYS A 69 -13.16 -8.92 -3.44
N TYR A 70 -12.92 -8.71 -2.14
CA TYR A 70 -11.63 -8.28 -1.60
C TYR A 70 -10.77 -9.41 -1.02
N ASN A 71 -11.32 -10.62 -0.85
CA ASN A 71 -10.60 -11.79 -0.33
C ASN A 71 -10.12 -12.73 -1.45
N LYS A 72 -9.67 -12.17 -2.56
CA LYS A 72 -9.00 -12.93 -3.62
C LYS A 72 -7.52 -13.10 -3.26
N PRO A 73 -6.93 -14.31 -3.41
CA PRO A 73 -5.51 -14.58 -3.13
C PRO A 73 -4.55 -13.50 -3.65
N GLU A 74 -4.75 -13.06 -4.89
CA GLU A 74 -3.91 -12.09 -5.60
C GLU A 74 -4.02 -10.66 -5.07
N LEU A 75 -5.04 -10.37 -4.26
CA LEU A 75 -5.21 -9.07 -3.60
C LEU A 75 -4.70 -9.10 -2.16
N LEU A 76 -4.39 -10.28 -1.61
CA LEU A 76 -3.92 -10.45 -0.24
C LEU A 76 -2.40 -10.57 -0.25
N ARG A 77 -1.75 -9.81 0.64
CA ARG A 77 -0.31 -9.85 0.86
C ARG A 77 0.03 -10.94 1.89
N PRO A 78 0.93 -11.89 1.58
CA PRO A 78 1.42 -12.83 2.57
C PRO A 78 2.31 -12.13 3.60
N PHE A 79 2.66 -12.83 4.68
CA PHE A 79 3.47 -12.29 5.77
C PHE A 79 4.77 -11.60 5.32
N PRO A 80 5.59 -12.17 4.40
CA PRO A 80 6.81 -11.52 3.95
C PRO A 80 6.56 -10.15 3.30
N ALA A 81 5.54 -10.03 2.45
CA ALA A 81 5.19 -8.77 1.81
C ALA A 81 4.62 -7.74 2.79
N LEU A 82 3.89 -8.20 3.82
CA LEU A 82 3.43 -7.34 4.91
C LEU A 82 4.61 -6.79 5.72
N ASN A 83 5.59 -7.63 6.06
CA ASN A 83 6.77 -7.20 6.80
C ASN A 83 7.57 -6.17 5.99
N MET A 84 7.83 -6.46 4.70
CA MET A 84 8.46 -5.52 3.77
C MET A 84 7.71 -4.17 3.70
N THR A 85 6.37 -4.21 3.72
CA THR A 85 5.55 -2.99 3.74
C THR A 85 5.78 -2.18 5.01
N ILE A 86 5.85 -2.84 6.17
CA ILE A 86 6.05 -2.17 7.46
C ILE A 86 7.44 -1.53 7.50
N ASP A 87 8.48 -2.27 7.12
CA ASP A 87 9.86 -1.77 7.08
C ASP A 87 9.96 -0.53 6.19
N TYR A 88 9.39 -0.60 4.97
CA TYR A 88 9.32 0.54 4.07
C TYR A 88 8.62 1.76 4.68
N LEU A 89 7.47 1.57 5.35
CA LEU A 89 6.74 2.68 5.96
C LEU A 89 7.50 3.31 7.14
N LEU A 90 8.22 2.50 7.93
CA LEU A 90 9.05 3.00 9.02
C LEU A 90 10.24 3.81 8.51
N ASP A 91 10.91 3.32 7.46
CA ASP A 91 12.01 4.03 6.81
C ASP A 91 11.55 5.34 6.18
N LEU A 92 10.41 5.31 5.49
CA LEU A 92 9.77 6.50 4.93
C LEU A 92 9.45 7.54 6.03
N TYR A 93 9.06 7.08 7.22
CA TYR A 93 8.70 7.95 8.34
C TYR A 93 9.91 8.50 9.13
N ALA A 94 11.04 7.79 9.14
CA ALA A 94 12.19 8.12 9.99
C ALA A 94 12.70 9.57 9.85
N PRO A 95 12.85 10.15 8.64
CA PRO A 95 13.24 11.55 8.47
C PRO A 95 12.23 12.55 9.07
N PHE A 96 10.92 12.26 8.95
CA PHE A 96 9.86 13.10 9.52
C PHE A 96 9.80 13.03 11.04
N LYS A 97 10.30 11.95 11.64
CA LYS A 97 10.42 11.81 13.09
C LYS A 97 11.59 12.66 13.62
N ALA A 98 12.72 12.68 12.93
CA ALA A 98 13.89 13.46 13.32
C ALA A 98 13.60 14.97 13.32
N SER A 99 12.91 15.48 12.30
CA SER A 99 12.55 16.89 12.20
C SER A 99 11.60 17.37 13.30
N ARG A 100 10.71 16.48 13.79
CA ARG A 100 9.81 16.80 14.92
C ARG A 100 10.49 16.81 16.29
N LYS A 101 11.62 16.12 16.46
CA LYS A 101 12.35 16.11 17.74
C LYS A 101 13.13 17.40 17.95
N CYS A 102 13.80 17.90 16.92
CA CYS A 102 14.55 19.17 16.97
C CYS A 102 13.64 20.37 17.32
N ALA A 103 12.39 20.36 16.84
CA ALA A 103 11.40 21.40 17.15
C ALA A 103 10.88 21.38 18.60
N LYS A 104 11.17 20.33 19.38
CA LYS A 104 10.72 20.20 20.78
C LYS A 104 11.83 20.49 21.80
N GLU A 105 13.06 20.71 21.36
CA GLU A 105 14.24 20.94 22.21
C GLU A 105 14.56 22.44 22.42
N THR A 106 13.70 23.33 21.93
CA THR A 106 13.87 24.79 22.01
C THR A 106 12.94 25.48 23.03
N LYS A 107 12.44 24.75 24.03
CA LYS A 107 11.55 25.32 25.05
C LYS A 107 11.94 24.92 26.46
#